data_AF-X0YXG9-F1
#
_entry.id   AF-X0YXG9-F1
#
_cell.length_a   1.000
_cell.length_b   1.000
_cell.length_c   1.000
_cell.angle_alpha   90.00
_cell.angle_beta   90.00
_cell.angle_gamma   90.00
#
_symmetry.space_group_name_H-M   'P 1'
#
loop_
_entity.id
_entity.type
_entity.pdbx_description
1 polymer ?
#
loop_
_entity_poly.entity_id
_entity_poly.type
_entity_poly.pdbx_seq_one_letter_code
_entity_poly.pdbx_strand_id
1 'polypeptide(L)'
;KYHKTHHRGKVHVAKSLDADLIEHLIGNLGSFIAPFILFHMMDIPFNMIIYNIWVAIATINTCVSHLGYEAFGDKGIHNLHHKYLKCNYGTGFYILDRLLGTYKEI
;
A
#
# COMPACT_ATOMS: atom_id res chain seq x y z
N LYS A 1 -14.01 -8.92 -1.67
CA LYS A 1 -14.64 -9.65 -0.53
C LYS A 1 -13.70 -9.49 0.65
N TYR A 2 -12.45 -9.85 0.44
CA TYR A 2 -11.25 -9.41 1.17
C TYR A 2 -10.98 -7.90 0.95
N HIS A 3 -10.30 -7.22 1.88
CA HIS A 3 -10.04 -5.76 1.93
C HIS A 3 -11.27 -4.83 2.03
N LYS A 4 -12.50 -5.35 1.87
CA LYS A 4 -13.72 -4.54 1.99
C LYS A 4 -13.99 -4.06 3.41
N THR A 5 -13.53 -4.79 4.41
CA THR A 5 -13.65 -4.45 5.83
C THR A 5 -12.82 -3.22 6.17
N HIS A 6 -11.65 -3.07 5.54
CA HIS A 6 -10.77 -1.91 5.67
C HIS A 6 -11.44 -0.60 5.19
N HIS A 7 -12.20 -0.64 4.10
CA HIS A 7 -12.95 0.53 3.60
C HIS A 7 -14.27 0.82 4.34
N ARG A 8 -14.62 0.05 5.38
CA ARG A 8 -15.85 0.30 6.14
C ARG A 8 -15.59 1.26 7.28
N GLY A 9 -16.39 2.32 7.33
CA GLY A 9 -16.37 3.28 8.43
C GLY A 9 -15.39 4.41 8.18
N LYS A 10 -14.86 4.98 9.26
CA LYS A 10 -13.98 6.14 9.20
C LYS A 10 -12.55 5.69 8.90
N VAL A 11 -11.88 6.38 7.98
CA VAL A 11 -10.45 6.17 7.69
C VAL A 11 -9.64 6.46 8.96
N HIS A 12 -8.77 5.52 9.34
CA HIS A 12 -7.87 5.68 10.49
C HIS A 12 -6.62 4.81 10.38
N VAL A 13 -5.50 5.28 10.93
CA VAL A 13 -4.19 4.62 10.85
C VAL A 13 -4.21 3.19 11.38
N ALA A 14 -4.91 2.92 12.49
CA ALA A 14 -4.93 1.57 13.05
C ALA A 14 -5.50 0.50 12.08
N LYS A 15 -6.41 0.89 11.15
CA LYS A 15 -6.95 0.00 10.11
C LYS A 15 -6.07 -0.06 8.88
N SER A 16 -5.07 0.81 8.73
CA SER A 16 -4.20 0.88 7.55
C SER A 16 -3.32 -0.36 7.37
N LEU A 17 -2.97 -1.03 8.46
CA LEU A 17 -2.14 -2.25 8.47
C LEU A 17 -2.92 -3.48 8.93
N ASP A 18 -4.17 -3.30 9.34
CA ASP A 18 -5.06 -4.38 9.76
C ASP A 18 -5.68 -5.03 8.52
N ALA A 19 -5.38 -6.31 8.33
CA ALA A 19 -5.78 -7.06 7.15
C ALA A 19 -6.44 -8.36 7.58
N ASP A 20 -7.50 -8.76 6.86
CA ASP A 20 -8.09 -10.09 7.05
C ASP A 20 -7.03 -11.17 6.73
N LEU A 21 -7.14 -12.36 7.33
CA LEU A 21 -6.11 -13.42 7.23
C LEU A 21 -5.59 -13.67 5.80
N ILE A 22 -6.49 -13.78 4.82
CA ILE A 22 -6.12 -14.05 3.42
C ILE A 22 -5.37 -12.87 2.80
N GLU A 23 -5.81 -11.64 3.10
CA GLU A 23 -5.15 -10.43 2.63
C GLU A 23 -3.78 -10.27 3.29
N HIS A 24 -3.66 -10.59 4.58
CA HIS A 24 -2.37 -10.59 5.26
C HIS A 24 -1.39 -11.61 4.65
N LEU A 25 -1.84 -12.85 4.42
CA LEU A 25 -0.96 -13.91 3.90
C LEU A 25 -0.54 -13.67 2.44
N ILE A 26 -1.46 -13.25 1.58
CA ILE A 26 -1.17 -13.11 0.14
C ILE A 26 -0.69 -11.68 -0.19
N GLY A 27 -1.39 -10.67 0.32
CA GLY A 27 -1.10 -9.27 0.07
C GLY A 27 0.16 -8.83 0.82
N ASN A 28 0.16 -8.90 2.15
CA ASN A 28 1.27 -8.36 2.95
C ASN A 28 2.47 -9.31 2.94
N LEU A 29 2.32 -10.53 3.46
CA LEU A 29 3.42 -11.50 3.58
C LEU A 29 3.87 -12.03 2.20
N GLY A 30 2.93 -12.28 1.30
CA GLY A 30 3.24 -12.74 -0.06
C GLY A 30 4.04 -11.69 -0.84
N SER A 31 3.64 -10.42 -0.82
CA SER A 31 4.42 -9.36 -1.47
C SER A 31 5.76 -9.10 -0.79
N PHE A 32 5.86 -9.32 0.53
CA PHE A 32 7.11 -9.27 1.27
C PHE A 32 8.08 -10.37 0.80
N ILE A 33 7.62 -11.62 0.71
CA ILE A 33 8.47 -12.79 0.41
C ILE A 33 8.79 -12.90 -1.09
N ALA A 34 7.88 -12.51 -1.99
CA ALA A 34 8.01 -12.72 -3.43
C ALA A 34 9.33 -12.20 -4.04
N PRO A 35 9.83 -10.99 -3.71
CA PRO A 35 11.13 -10.51 -4.21
C PRO A 35 12.31 -11.40 -3.82
N PHE A 36 12.30 -11.97 -2.62
CA PHE A 36 13.37 -12.88 -2.17
C PHE A 36 13.40 -14.16 -2.99
N ILE A 37 12.22 -14.76 -3.22
CA ILE A 37 12.11 -15.97 -4.03
C ILE A 37 12.58 -15.67 -5.46
N LEU A 38 12.10 -14.57 -6.05
CA LEU A 38 12.46 -14.19 -7.42
C LEU A 38 13.96 -13.94 -7.57
N PHE A 39 14.57 -13.19 -6.65
CA PHE A 39 15.99 -12.86 -6.73
C PHE A 39 16.86 -14.09 -6.49
N HIS A 40 16.44 -14.99 -5.59
CA HIS A 40 17.09 -16.28 -5.41
C HIS A 40 17.04 -17.13 -6.69
N MET A 41 15.87 -17.21 -7.35
CA MET A 41 15.71 -17.95 -8.62
C MET A 41 16.52 -17.37 -9.79
N MET A 42 16.87 -16.08 -9.73
CA MET A 42 17.61 -15.38 -10.76
C MET A 42 19.11 -15.21 -10.43
N ASP A 43 19.58 -15.79 -9.32
CA ASP A 43 20.93 -15.61 -8.79
C ASP A 43 21.33 -14.13 -8.60
N ILE A 44 20.35 -13.27 -8.29
CA ILE A 44 20.58 -11.84 -8.04
C ILE A 44 20.87 -11.64 -6.55
N PRO A 45 22.02 -11.04 -6.18
CA PRO A 45 22.33 -10.77 -4.79
C PRO A 45 21.33 -9.78 -4.19
N PHE A 46 20.81 -10.12 -3.01
CA PHE A 46 19.78 -9.35 -2.34
C PHE A 46 20.35 -8.50 -1.20
N ASN A 47 20.11 -7.18 -1.24
CA ASN A 47 20.56 -6.28 -0.19
C ASN A 47 19.44 -6.04 0.84
N MET A 48 19.61 -6.62 2.02
CA MET A 48 18.65 -6.49 3.13
C MET A 48 18.43 -5.05 3.60
N ILE A 49 19.42 -4.17 3.48
CA ILE A 49 19.29 -2.77 3.90
C ILE A 49 18.32 -2.04 2.99
N ILE A 50 18.50 -2.15 1.67
CA ILE A 50 17.62 -1.52 0.67
C ILE A 50 16.20 -2.01 0.85
N TYR A 51 16.04 -3.31 1.07
CA TYR A 51 14.75 -3.91 1.29
C TYR A 51 14.05 -3.42 2.56
N ASN A 52 14.76 -3.37 3.70
CA ASN A 52 14.20 -2.86 4.94
C ASN A 52 13.81 -1.37 4.82
N ILE A 53 14.59 -0.57 4.08
CA ILE A 53 14.24 0.81 3.76
C ILE A 53 12.94 0.85 2.95
N TRP A 54 12.80 -0.01 1.94
CA TRP A 54 11.58 -0.08 1.14
C TRP A 54 10.35 -0.47 1.99
N VAL A 55 10.47 -1.50 2.85
CA VAL A 55 9.40 -1.92 3.76
C VAL A 55 9.01 -0.78 4.71
N ALA A 56 9.99 -0.06 5.27
CA ALA A 56 9.74 1.07 6.15
C ALA A 56 8.99 2.20 5.42
N ILE A 57 9.44 2.57 4.22
CA ILE A 57 8.79 3.61 3.40
C ILE A 57 7.36 3.20 3.01
N ALA A 58 7.16 1.95 2.56
CA ALA A 58 5.84 1.45 2.19
C ALA A 58 4.87 1.45 3.38
N THR A 59 5.35 1.04 4.56
CA THR A 59 4.58 1.06 5.81
C THR A 59 4.21 2.49 6.20
N ILE A 60 5.18 3.42 6.18
CA ILE A 60 4.96 4.83 6.52
C ILE A 60 3.94 5.45 5.55
N ASN A 61 4.09 5.25 4.24
CA ASN A 61 3.15 5.79 3.25
C ASN A 61 1.73 5.26 3.43
N THR A 62 1.59 3.98 3.77
CA THR A 62 0.30 3.36 4.07
C THR A 62 -0.32 3.99 5.33
N CYS A 63 0.45 4.17 6.40
CA CYS A 63 -0.04 4.84 7.60
C CYS A 63 -0.43 6.31 7.36
N VAL A 64 0.44 7.07 6.67
CA VAL A 64 0.24 8.50 6.38
C VAL A 64 -1.02 8.73 5.55
N SER A 65 -1.27 7.88 4.55
CA SER A 65 -2.49 7.96 3.72
C SER A 65 -3.79 7.65 4.47
N HIS A 66 -3.69 7.23 5.73
CA HIS A 66 -4.83 6.89 6.59
C HIS A 66 -4.91 7.76 7.85
N LEU A 67 -4.19 8.88 7.90
CA LEU A 67 -4.28 9.84 9.02
C LEU A 67 -5.67 10.48 9.14
N GLY A 68 -6.44 10.52 8.04
CA GLY A 68 -7.77 11.11 7.99
C GLY A 68 -7.78 12.64 7.84
N TYR A 69 -6.61 13.24 7.60
CA TYR A 69 -6.40 14.65 7.29
C TYR A 69 -5.19 14.78 6.33
N GLU A 70 -5.02 15.95 5.70
CA GLU A 70 -3.90 16.18 4.79
C GLU A 70 -2.55 16.11 5.52
N ALA A 71 -1.62 15.36 4.97
CA ALA A 71 -0.29 15.18 5.53
C ALA A 71 0.77 15.24 4.43
N PHE A 72 2.03 15.37 4.83
CA PHE A 72 3.15 15.34 3.89
C PHE A 72 3.17 13.99 3.15
N GLY A 73 3.02 14.02 1.83
CA GLY A 73 2.97 12.82 0.98
C GLY A 73 1.55 12.27 0.70
N ASP A 74 0.51 12.76 1.40
CA ASP A 74 -0.88 12.50 1.03
C ASP A 74 -1.78 13.70 1.33
N LYS A 75 -2.26 14.37 0.28
CA LYS A 75 -3.21 15.49 0.40
C LYS A 75 -4.66 15.00 0.55
N GLY A 76 -4.88 13.77 0.99
CA GLY A 76 -6.20 13.13 1.02
C GLY A 76 -6.56 12.45 -0.30
N ILE A 77 -5.58 12.18 -1.17
CA ILE A 77 -5.76 11.50 -2.45
C ILE A 77 -6.23 10.05 -2.20
N HIS A 78 -5.71 9.40 -1.15
CA HIS A 78 -6.12 8.04 -0.80
C HIS A 78 -7.56 7.98 -0.26
N ASN A 79 -8.10 9.07 0.30
CA ASN A 79 -9.51 9.09 0.70
C ASN A 79 -10.47 8.92 -0.50
N LEU A 80 -10.04 9.31 -1.70
CA LEU A 80 -10.78 9.06 -2.93
C LEU A 80 -10.85 7.56 -3.24
N HIS A 81 -9.79 6.80 -2.91
CA HIS A 81 -9.79 5.35 -2.99
C HIS A 81 -10.85 4.77 -2.04
N HIS A 82 -10.89 5.18 -0.78
CA HIS A 82 -11.92 4.76 0.17
C HIS A 82 -13.34 5.10 -0.29
N LYS A 83 -13.53 6.20 -1.04
CA LYS A 83 -14.83 6.64 -1.55
C LYS A 83 -15.29 5.89 -2.82
N TYR A 84 -14.41 5.71 -3.80
CA TYR A 84 -14.77 5.19 -5.13
C TYR A 84 -14.27 3.77 -5.39
N LEU A 85 -13.34 3.25 -4.59
CA LEU A 85 -12.73 1.91 -4.59
C LEU A 85 -11.98 1.49 -5.88
N LYS A 86 -12.19 2.20 -6.99
CA LYS A 86 -11.63 1.89 -8.32
C LYS A 86 -10.65 2.94 -8.84
N CYS A 87 -9.93 3.59 -7.94
CA CYS A 87 -8.90 4.58 -8.24
C CYS A 87 -7.86 4.61 -7.12
N ASN A 88 -6.70 5.20 -7.38
CA ASN A 88 -5.67 5.50 -6.38
C ASN A 88 -5.32 4.28 -5.50
N TYR A 89 -5.05 3.13 -6.13
CA TYR A 89 -4.77 1.86 -5.44
C TYR A 89 -3.44 1.90 -4.68
N GLY A 90 -2.44 2.60 -5.22
CA GLY A 90 -1.17 2.83 -4.55
C GLY A 90 -1.27 3.87 -3.43
N THR A 91 -0.15 4.12 -2.75
CA THR A 91 0.00 5.21 -1.78
C THR A 91 1.33 5.95 -2.05
N GLY A 92 1.40 7.23 -1.70
CA GLY A 92 2.57 8.09 -1.97
C GLY A 92 2.55 8.73 -3.37
N PHE A 93 3.40 8.25 -4.29
CA PHE A 93 3.54 8.86 -5.63
C PHE A 93 2.48 8.43 -6.65
N TYR A 94 1.75 7.35 -6.36
CA TYR A 94 0.71 6.78 -7.25
C TYR A 94 1.21 6.49 -8.67
N ILE A 95 2.48 6.06 -8.80
CA ILE A 95 3.15 5.88 -10.10
C ILE A 95 2.35 4.92 -11.00
N LEU A 96 1.97 3.76 -10.47
CA LEU A 96 1.22 2.76 -11.25
C LEU A 96 -0.18 3.26 -11.61
N ASP A 97 -0.87 3.94 -10.70
CA ASP A 97 -2.18 4.52 -11.01
C ASP A 97 -2.11 5.57 -12.13
N ARG A 98 -1.04 6.38 -12.16
CA ARG A 98 -0.83 7.37 -13.23
C ARG A 98 -0.54 6.70 -14.56
N LEU A 99 0.28 5.65 -14.56
CA LEU A 99 0.61 4.88 -15.75
C LEU A 99 -0.59 4.11 -16.31
N LEU A 100 -1.44 3.57 -15.44
CA LEU A 100 -2.58 2.73 -15.82
C LEU A 100 -3.91 3.50 -15.92
N GLY A 101 -3.89 4.83 -15.72
CA GLY A 101 -5.08 5.68 -15.84
C GLY A 101 -6.11 5.52 -14.72
N THR A 102 -5.70 5.05 -13.54
CA THR A 102 -6.55 4.91 -12.35
C THR A 102 -6.30 5.99 -11.30
N TYR A 103 -5.42 6.96 -11.61
CA TYR A 103 -5.14 8.09 -10.73
C TYR A 103 -6.26 9.14 -10.80
N LYS A 104 -6.69 9.63 -9.63
CA LYS A 104 -7.72 10.65 -9.47
C LYS A 104 -7.26 11.72 -8.49
N GLU A 105 -7.40 12.98 -8.91
CA GLU A 105 -7.11 14.16 -8.10
C GLU A 105 -8.35 14.61 -7.31
N ILE A 106 -8.13 15.52 -6.36
CA ILE A 106 -9.16 16.07 -5.45
C ILE A 106 -9.94 17.17 -6.16
#